data_AF-A0A7V7D3Q1-F1
#
_entry.id   AF-A0A7V7D3Q1-F1
#
_cell.length_a   1.000
_cell.length_b   1.000
_cell.length_c   1.000
_cell.angle_alpha   90.00
_cell.angle_beta   90.00
_cell.angle_gamma   90.00
#
_symmetry.space_group_name_H-M   'P 1'
#
loop_
_entity.id
_entity.type
_entity.pdbx_description
1 polymer ?
#
loop_
_entity_poly.entity_id
_entity_poly.type
_entity_poly.pdbx_seq_one_letter_code
_entity_poly.pdbx_strand_id
1 'polypeptide(L)'
;MIGRLILKAISVLTFVCIAIVGLAVILLVGWFFLAMVFPNRMNVIGRVTDSAGRPIKAVQVRAHPLAIFDAHSENSTKPARAKAQIVFTDGDGRFRFERLIASGGVKEGMWLQEYDIIINAEGHRPEKIHLRNSCDRHMDLIKLEDIVLEEEKPDIISPKAPGFMPGVRNSIPCRMPRHLLAGFV
;
A
#
# COMPACT_ATOMS: atom_id res chain seq x y z
N MET A 1 -56.80 -9.35 -41.37
CA MET A 1 -56.12 -10.37 -40.52
C MET A 1 -54.64 -10.06 -40.29
N ILE A 2 -53.90 -9.68 -41.34
CA ILE A 2 -52.45 -9.37 -41.31
C ILE A 2 -52.07 -8.28 -40.28
N GLY A 3 -52.84 -7.18 -40.18
CA GLY A 3 -52.51 -6.09 -39.25
C GLY A 3 -52.47 -6.50 -37.77
N ARG A 4 -53.32 -7.45 -37.32
CA ARG A 4 -53.30 -7.95 -35.94
C ARG A 4 -52.07 -8.81 -35.65
N LEU A 5 -51.54 -9.52 -36.66
CA LEU A 5 -50.32 -10.32 -36.54
C LEU A 5 -49.09 -9.41 -36.42
N ILE A 6 -49.02 -8.36 -37.24
CA ILE A 6 -47.93 -7.37 -37.20
C ILE A 6 -47.90 -6.67 -35.84
N LEU A 7 -49.05 -6.24 -35.31
CA LEU A 7 -49.11 -5.57 -34.01
C LEU A 7 -48.65 -6.47 -32.86
N LYS A 8 -49.01 -7.77 -32.88
CA LYS A 8 -48.54 -8.75 -31.90
C LYS A 8 -47.04 -8.99 -32.00
N ALA A 9 -46.49 -9.08 -33.22
CA ALA A 9 -45.06 -9.26 -33.44
C ALA A 9 -44.25 -8.06 -32.92
N ILE A 10 -44.69 -6.84 -33.21
CA ILE A 10 -44.06 -5.61 -32.70
C ILE A 10 -44.09 -5.60 -31.17
N SER A 11 -45.24 -5.89 -30.56
CA SER A 11 -45.38 -5.92 -29.10
C SER A 11 -44.39 -6.92 -28.46
N VAL A 12 -44.35 -8.15 -28.95
CA VAL A 12 -43.42 -9.18 -28.45
C VAL A 12 -41.96 -8.74 -28.61
N LEU A 13 -41.60 -8.18 -29.78
CA LEU A 13 -40.25 -7.68 -30.03
C LEU A 13 -39.87 -6.57 -29.05
N THR A 14 -40.78 -5.62 -28.80
CA THR A 14 -40.57 -4.54 -27.83
C THR A 14 -40.37 -5.08 -26.41
N PHE A 15 -41.17 -6.06 -25.98
CA PHE A 15 -40.98 -6.70 -24.67
C PHE A 15 -39.62 -7.40 -24.54
N VAL A 16 -39.20 -8.12 -25.57
CA VAL A 16 -37.89 -8.79 -25.60
C VAL A 16 -36.75 -7.78 -25.54
N CYS A 17 -36.82 -6.69 -26.31
CA CYS A 17 -35.82 -5.62 -26.27
C CYS A 17 -35.72 -4.99 -24.87
N ILE A 18 -36.86 -4.69 -24.23
CA ILE A 18 -36.88 -4.13 -22.87
C ILE A 18 -36.25 -5.10 -21.86
N ALA A 19 -36.57 -6.40 -21.94
CA ALA A 19 -36.01 -7.40 -21.05
C ALA A 19 -34.49 -7.53 -21.19
N ILE A 20 -33.97 -7.51 -22.43
CA ILE A 20 -32.53 -7.57 -22.69
C ILE A 20 -31.81 -6.34 -22.15
N VAL A 21 -32.34 -5.15 -22.39
CA VAL A 21 -31.76 -3.90 -21.87
C VAL A 21 -31.81 -3.88 -20.33
N GLY A 22 -32.92 -4.29 -19.73
CA GLY A 22 -33.05 -4.38 -18.28
C GLY A 22 -32.03 -5.33 -17.65
N LEU A 23 -31.84 -6.51 -18.24
CA LEU A 23 -30.82 -7.47 -17.78
C LEU A 23 -29.41 -6.90 -17.92
N ALA A 24 -29.09 -6.26 -19.04
CA ALA A 24 -27.78 -5.64 -19.27
C ALA A 24 -27.48 -4.55 -18.23
N VAL A 25 -28.47 -3.72 -17.87
CA VAL A 25 -28.35 -2.71 -16.82
C VAL A 25 -28.11 -3.35 -15.45
N ILE A 26 -28.85 -4.41 -15.10
CA ILE A 26 -28.66 -5.12 -13.83
C ILE A 26 -27.26 -5.73 -13.74
N LEU A 27 -26.78 -6.36 -14.82
CA LEU A 27 -25.43 -6.92 -14.87
C LEU A 27 -24.36 -5.83 -14.75
N LEU A 28 -24.54 -4.68 -15.41
CA LEU A 28 -23.61 -3.56 -15.34
C LEU A 28 -23.54 -2.95 -13.94
N VAL A 29 -24.69 -2.73 -13.29
CA VAL A 29 -24.75 -2.24 -11.90
C VAL A 29 -24.17 -3.27 -10.93
N GLY A 30 -24.50 -4.55 -11.12
CA GLY A 30 -23.96 -5.65 -10.31
C GLY A 30 -22.44 -5.74 -10.41
N TRP A 31 -21.89 -5.64 -11.63
CA TRP A 31 -20.45 -5.59 -11.87
C TRP A 31 -19.79 -4.39 -11.21
N PHE A 32 -20.39 -3.20 -11.35
CA PHE A 32 -19.87 -1.97 -10.74
C PHE A 32 -19.84 -2.07 -9.21
N PHE A 33 -20.91 -2.59 -8.61
CA PHE A 33 -20.98 -2.82 -7.16
C PHE A 33 -19.91 -3.83 -6.71
N LEU A 34 -19.74 -4.91 -7.47
CA LEU A 34 -18.72 -5.91 -7.20
C LEU A 34 -17.30 -5.32 -7.24
N ALA A 35 -17.01 -4.48 -8.24
CA ALA A 35 -15.74 -3.78 -8.38
C ALA A 35 -15.47 -2.78 -7.24
N MET A 36 -16.52 -2.16 -6.67
CA MET A 36 -16.38 -1.29 -5.49
C MET A 36 -16.14 -2.06 -4.19
N VAL A 37 -16.70 -3.26 -4.05
CA VAL A 37 -16.66 -4.02 -2.80
C VAL A 37 -15.33 -4.75 -2.61
N PHE A 38 -14.66 -5.12 -3.71
CA PHE A 38 -13.36 -5.77 -3.59
C PHE A 38 -12.26 -4.75 -3.33
N PRO A 39 -11.62 -4.76 -2.14
CA PRO A 39 -10.51 -3.85 -1.89
C PRO A 39 -9.37 -4.16 -2.84
N ASN A 40 -8.72 -3.12 -3.34
CA ASN A 40 -7.48 -3.28 -4.07
C ASN A 40 -6.48 -3.99 -3.16
N ARG A 41 -5.91 -5.07 -3.67
CA ARG A 41 -5.01 -5.95 -2.95
C ARG A 41 -3.71 -5.97 -3.74
N MET A 42 -2.61 -5.66 -3.09
CA MET A 42 -1.29 -5.75 -3.71
C MET A 42 -0.56 -7.00 -3.24
N ASN A 43 0.23 -7.60 -4.13
CA ASN A 43 1.18 -8.64 -3.77
C ASN A 43 2.58 -8.03 -3.73
N VAL A 44 3.33 -8.34 -2.68
CA VAL A 44 4.73 -7.89 -2.56
C VAL A 44 5.59 -9.14 -2.56
N ILE A 45 6.57 -9.19 -3.46
CA ILE A 45 7.59 -10.23 -3.48
C ILE A 45 8.97 -9.58 -3.35
N GLY A 46 9.87 -10.27 -2.67
CA GLY A 46 11.25 -9.82 -2.53
C GLY A 46 12.18 -10.97 -2.18
N ARG A 47 13.47 -10.68 -2.19
CA ARG A 47 14.53 -11.60 -1.81
C ARG A 47 15.50 -10.87 -0.87
N VAL A 48 15.95 -11.58 0.16
CA VAL A 48 16.88 -11.07 1.17
C VAL A 48 18.21 -11.78 1.01
N THR A 49 19.27 -11.02 0.84
CA THR A 49 20.65 -11.51 0.72
C THR A 49 21.57 -10.78 1.67
N ASP A 50 22.71 -11.39 2.01
CA ASP A 50 23.80 -10.69 2.68
C ASP A 50 24.63 -9.83 1.70
N SER A 51 25.64 -9.14 2.22
CA SER A 51 26.57 -8.31 1.42
C SER A 51 27.39 -9.11 0.39
N ALA A 52 27.48 -10.43 0.53
CA ALA A 52 28.12 -11.34 -0.42
C ALA A 52 27.15 -11.92 -1.46
N GLY A 53 25.87 -11.52 -1.42
CA GLY A 53 24.81 -12.01 -2.30
C GLY A 53 24.29 -13.41 -1.95
N ARG A 54 24.63 -13.94 -0.77
CA ARG A 54 24.11 -15.23 -0.28
C ARG A 54 22.71 -15.02 0.29
N PRO A 55 21.74 -15.89 -0.05
CA PRO A 55 20.38 -15.75 0.46
C PRO A 55 20.31 -16.04 1.97
N ILE A 56 19.52 -15.24 2.69
CA ILE A 56 19.31 -15.43 4.13
C ILE A 56 17.93 -16.06 4.36
N LYS A 57 17.92 -17.29 4.88
CA LYS A 57 16.71 -18.07 5.17
C LYS A 57 16.09 -17.73 6.53
N ALA A 58 14.79 -18.01 6.68
CA ALA A 58 14.05 -17.86 7.93
C ALA A 58 14.09 -16.44 8.56
N VAL A 59 14.34 -15.42 7.74
CA VAL A 59 14.31 -14.01 8.16
C VAL A 59 12.87 -13.58 8.37
N GLN A 60 12.59 -12.92 9.49
CA GLN A 60 11.26 -12.38 9.74
C GLN A 60 11.06 -11.10 8.93
N VAL A 61 10.05 -11.10 8.06
CA VAL A 61 9.64 -9.93 7.30
C VAL A 61 8.24 -9.52 7.75
N ARG A 62 8.09 -8.27 8.20
CA ARG A 62 6.83 -7.74 8.73
C ARG A 62 6.35 -6.57 7.90
N ALA A 63 5.13 -6.66 7.38
CA ALA A 63 4.44 -5.55 6.75
C ALA A 63 3.60 -4.81 7.80
N HIS A 64 4.04 -3.63 8.22
CA HIS A 64 3.35 -2.77 9.17
C HIS A 64 2.54 -1.70 8.43
N PRO A 65 1.20 -1.70 8.51
CA PRO A 65 0.40 -0.69 7.86
C PRO A 65 0.53 0.64 8.60
N LEU A 66 0.74 1.71 7.86
CA LEU A 66 0.84 3.05 8.41
C LEU A 66 -0.54 3.65 8.69
N ALA A 67 -0.60 4.66 9.54
CA ALA A 67 -1.84 5.39 9.73
C ALA A 67 -2.26 6.06 8.42
N ILE A 68 -3.55 5.96 8.08
CA ILE A 68 -4.09 6.64 6.91
C ILE A 68 -4.19 8.12 7.27
N PHE A 69 -3.53 8.97 6.49
CA PHE A 69 -3.67 10.42 6.63
C PHE A 69 -5.09 10.83 6.23
N ASP A 70 -5.86 11.36 7.18
CA ASP A 70 -7.18 11.92 6.95
C ASP A 70 -7.05 13.43 6.82
N ALA A 71 -7.03 13.94 5.59
CA ALA A 71 -6.88 15.37 5.31
C ALA A 71 -8.00 16.23 5.94
N HIS A 72 -9.13 15.62 6.30
CA HIS A 72 -10.26 16.29 6.94
C HIS A 72 -10.21 16.24 8.47
N SER A 73 -9.19 15.60 9.05
CA SER A 73 -8.99 15.58 10.48
C SER A 73 -7.68 16.27 10.86
N GLU A 74 -7.79 17.42 11.52
CA GLU A 74 -6.64 18.15 12.07
C GLU A 74 -5.84 17.35 13.12
N ASN A 75 -6.37 16.21 13.58
CA ASN A 75 -5.76 15.40 14.65
C ASN A 75 -5.88 13.87 14.49
N SER A 76 -6.44 13.31 13.41
CA SER A 76 -6.64 11.85 13.36
C SER A 76 -5.53 11.11 12.64
N THR A 77 -4.58 10.62 13.44
CA THR A 77 -3.89 9.36 13.16
C THR A 77 -4.89 8.24 13.45
N LYS A 78 -5.83 7.97 12.53
CA LYS A 78 -6.71 6.80 12.70
C LYS A 78 -5.84 5.54 12.69
N PRO A 79 -6.08 4.58 13.60
CA PRO A 79 -5.33 3.33 13.58
C PRO A 79 -5.51 2.69 12.20
N ALA A 80 -4.41 2.16 11.67
CA ALA A 80 -4.46 1.41 10.42
C ALA A 80 -5.54 0.32 10.52
N ARG A 81 -6.42 0.24 9.52
CA ARG A 81 -7.47 -0.80 9.48
C ARG A 81 -6.88 -2.18 9.24
N ALA A 82 -5.78 -2.23 8.48
CA ALA A 82 -5.06 -3.46 8.24
C ALA A 82 -4.30 -3.89 9.50
N LYS A 83 -4.22 -5.20 9.73
CA LYS A 83 -3.32 -5.76 10.72
C LYS A 83 -1.93 -5.92 10.11
N ALA A 84 -0.90 -5.80 10.95
CA ALA A 84 0.44 -6.16 10.53
C ALA A 84 0.48 -7.64 10.10
N GLN A 85 1.15 -7.92 8.99
CA GLN A 85 1.37 -9.27 8.50
C GLN A 85 2.83 -9.65 8.71
N ILE A 86 3.08 -10.93 8.99
CA ILE A 86 4.42 -11.47 9.22
C ILE A 86 4.59 -12.68 8.31
N VAL A 87 5.69 -12.72 7.57
CA VAL A 87 6.12 -13.86 6.75
C VAL A 87 7.59 -14.13 7.03
N PHE A 88 8.06 -15.32 6.64
CA PHE A 88 9.46 -15.71 6.78
C PHE A 88 10.05 -16.01 5.41
N THR A 89 11.34 -15.73 5.23
CA THR A 89 12.04 -16.09 3.99
C THR A 89 12.24 -17.59 3.87
N ASP A 90 12.15 -18.11 2.64
CA ASP A 90 12.43 -19.51 2.32
C ASP A 90 13.94 -19.81 2.24
N GLY A 91 14.30 -21.01 1.79
CA GLY A 91 15.71 -21.42 1.63
C GLY A 91 16.52 -20.59 0.62
N ASP A 92 15.83 -19.94 -0.33
CA ASP A 92 16.43 -19.08 -1.35
C ASP A 92 16.39 -17.59 -0.94
N GLY A 93 15.99 -17.31 0.30
CA GLY A 93 15.87 -15.97 0.87
C GLY A 93 14.65 -15.20 0.35
N ARG A 94 13.69 -15.86 -0.30
CA ARG A 94 12.52 -15.20 -0.90
C ARG A 94 11.38 -15.09 0.10
N PHE A 95 10.63 -14.01 0.01
CA PHE A 95 9.38 -13.82 0.76
C PHE A 95 8.27 -13.31 -0.15
N ARG A 96 7.02 -13.55 0.26
CA ARG A 96 5.83 -13.10 -0.44
C ARG A 96 4.74 -12.69 0.55
N PHE A 97 4.27 -11.45 0.43
CA PHE A 97 2.99 -11.04 1.01
C PHE A 97 1.90 -11.15 -0.04
N GLU A 98 0.86 -11.90 0.30
CA GLU A 98 -0.33 -12.01 -0.54
C GLU A 98 -1.40 -11.07 -0.04
N ARG A 99 -2.00 -10.33 -0.98
CA ARG A 99 -3.22 -9.58 -0.73
C ARG A 99 -3.11 -8.54 0.40
N LEU A 100 -1.99 -7.81 0.47
CA LEU A 100 -1.90 -6.62 1.33
C LEU A 100 -2.99 -5.63 0.92
N ILE A 101 -3.70 -5.07 1.89
CA ILE A 101 -4.83 -4.17 1.62
C ILE A 101 -4.26 -2.85 1.14
N ALA A 102 -4.44 -2.52 -0.13
CA ALA A 102 -3.84 -1.35 -0.75
C ALA A 102 -4.73 -0.10 -0.68
N SER A 103 -6.03 -0.22 -0.33
CA SER A 103 -6.94 0.92 -0.20
C SER A 103 -7.87 0.86 1.02
N GLY A 104 -8.19 2.03 1.57
CA GLY A 104 -9.30 2.23 2.50
C GLY A 104 -10.66 2.03 1.81
N GLY A 105 -11.72 1.77 2.59
CA GLY A 105 -13.06 1.54 2.04
C GLY A 105 -13.69 2.81 1.45
N VAL A 106 -14.73 2.63 0.63
CA VAL A 106 -15.43 3.69 -0.16
C VAL A 106 -15.78 4.97 0.61
N LYS A 107 -16.03 4.88 1.93
CA LYS A 107 -16.40 6.04 2.76
C LYS A 107 -15.26 7.02 3.04
N GLU A 108 -14.01 6.60 2.89
CA GLU A 108 -12.87 7.42 3.33
C GLU A 108 -12.19 8.17 2.18
N GLY A 109 -12.61 7.99 0.93
CA GLY A 109 -11.84 8.44 -0.23
C GLY A 109 -10.82 7.38 -0.64
N MET A 110 -10.37 7.42 -1.88
CA MET A 110 -9.41 6.46 -2.47
C MET A 110 -7.99 6.59 -1.86
N TRP A 111 -7.87 6.71 -0.54
CA TRP A 111 -6.57 6.77 0.11
C TRP A 111 -5.93 5.39 0.06
N LEU A 112 -4.70 5.39 -0.42
CA LEU A 112 -3.90 4.20 -0.51
C LEU A 112 -3.28 3.93 0.87
N GLN A 113 -3.39 2.70 1.32
CA GLN A 113 -2.77 2.26 2.56
C GLN A 113 -1.27 2.09 2.31
N GLU A 114 -0.46 2.95 2.93
CA GLU A 114 1.00 2.82 2.91
C GLU A 114 1.45 1.77 3.94
N TYR A 115 2.60 1.15 3.69
CA TYR A 115 3.18 0.12 4.55
C TYR A 115 4.66 0.38 4.79
N ASP A 116 5.12 0.07 5.98
CA ASP A 116 6.54 -0.15 6.26
C ASP A 116 6.82 -1.65 6.27
N ILE A 117 7.69 -2.12 5.38
CA ILE A 117 8.24 -3.47 5.43
C ILE A 117 9.48 -3.45 6.30
N ILE A 118 9.43 -4.15 7.43
CA ILE A 118 10.51 -4.26 8.40
C ILE A 118 11.10 -5.66 8.28
N ILE A 119 12.39 -5.75 8.00
CA ILE A 119 13.13 -7.00 7.85
C ILE A 119 14.07 -7.14 9.02
N ASN A 120 13.93 -8.22 9.79
CA ASN A 120 14.75 -8.48 10.96
C ASN A 120 15.43 -9.84 10.82
N ALA A 121 16.75 -9.84 10.69
CA ALA A 121 17.59 -11.01 10.64
C ALA A 121 18.61 -10.97 11.78
N GLU A 122 18.86 -12.12 12.40
CA GLU A 122 19.84 -12.23 13.48
C GLU A 122 21.25 -11.87 12.98
N GLY A 123 21.99 -11.05 13.74
CA GLY A 123 23.33 -10.58 13.38
C GLY A 123 23.37 -9.52 12.28
N HIS A 124 22.20 -9.00 11.85
CA HIS A 124 22.11 -7.96 10.82
C HIS A 124 21.33 -6.77 11.35
N ARG A 125 21.64 -5.59 10.80
CA ARG A 125 20.87 -4.38 11.12
C ARG A 125 19.45 -4.50 10.55
N PRO A 126 18.40 -4.18 11.32
CA PRO A 126 17.04 -4.17 10.80
C PRO A 126 16.89 -3.16 9.66
N GLU A 127 16.31 -3.61 8.55
CA GLU A 127 16.07 -2.77 7.38
C GLU A 127 14.59 -2.39 7.29
N LYS A 128 14.31 -1.14 6.92
CA LYS A 128 12.96 -0.59 6.82
C LYS A 128 12.71 0.00 5.44
N ILE A 129 11.80 -0.62 4.69
CA ILE A 129 11.40 -0.19 3.35
C ILE A 129 9.99 0.41 3.42
N HIS A 130 9.86 1.67 3.02
CA HIS A 130 8.57 2.33 2.96
C HIS A 130 7.90 2.09 1.59
N LEU A 131 6.79 1.38 1.59
CA LEU A 131 5.96 1.14 0.41
C LEU A 131 4.89 2.22 0.30
N ARG A 132 5.12 3.12 -0.65
CA ARG A 132 4.13 4.08 -1.09
C ARG A 132 3.45 3.54 -2.34
N ASN A 133 2.14 3.34 -2.27
CA ASN A 133 1.38 2.93 -3.43
C ASN A 133 1.31 4.12 -4.40
N SER A 134 1.85 3.96 -5.61
CA SER A 134 1.70 4.96 -6.67
C SER A 134 0.25 4.92 -7.16
N CYS A 135 -0.31 6.07 -7.56
CA CYS A 135 -1.68 6.14 -8.11
C CYS A 135 -1.87 5.38 -9.44
N ASP A 136 -0.83 4.72 -9.95
CA ASP A 136 -0.91 3.84 -11.11
C ASP A 136 -1.71 2.58 -10.78
N ARG A 137 -2.87 2.47 -11.43
CA ARG A 137 -3.89 1.42 -11.20
C ARG A 137 -3.47 0.01 -11.64
N HIS A 138 -2.18 -0.24 -11.87
CA HIS A 138 -1.64 -1.51 -12.36
C HIS A 138 -0.71 -2.23 -11.36
N MET A 139 -0.70 -1.82 -10.10
CA MET A 139 0.17 -2.41 -9.06
C MET A 139 -0.39 -3.70 -8.44
N ASP A 140 -0.55 -4.75 -9.25
CA ASP A 140 -0.91 -6.08 -8.73
C ASP A 140 0.30 -6.80 -8.09
N LEU A 141 1.51 -6.42 -8.49
CA LEU A 141 2.76 -7.02 -8.03
C LEU A 141 3.87 -5.96 -7.87
N ILE A 142 4.27 -5.73 -6.62
CA ILE A 142 5.47 -4.96 -6.29
C ILE A 142 6.63 -5.94 -6.12
N LYS A 143 7.64 -5.81 -6.97
CA LYS A 143 8.90 -6.53 -6.85
C LYS A 143 9.89 -5.65 -6.11
N LEU A 144 10.31 -6.10 -4.94
CA LEU A 144 11.47 -5.53 -4.25
C LEU A 144 12.71 -6.22 -4.81
N GLU A 145 13.56 -5.44 -5.46
CA GLU A 145 14.88 -5.89 -5.92
C GLU A 145 15.72 -6.36 -4.72
N ASP A 146 16.73 -7.19 -4.97
CA ASP A 146 17.49 -7.92 -3.94
C ASP A 146 17.86 -7.01 -2.76
N ILE A 147 17.30 -7.31 -1.59
CA ILE A 147 17.44 -6.53 -0.37
C ILE A 147 18.68 -7.03 0.34
N VAL A 148 19.73 -6.22 0.30
CA VAL A 148 21.02 -6.52 0.93
C VAL A 148 20.96 -6.09 2.40
N LEU A 149 21.12 -7.03 3.32
CA LEU A 149 21.26 -6.72 4.74
C LEU A 149 22.72 -6.51 5.08
N GLU A 150 23.01 -5.38 5.73
CA GLU A 150 24.32 -5.13 6.32
C GLU A 150 24.46 -5.89 7.63
N GLU A 151 25.59 -6.60 7.78
CA GLU A 151 25.96 -7.23 9.04
C GLU A 151 26.06 -6.14 10.12
N GLU A 152 25.48 -6.42 11.30
CA GLU A 152 25.61 -5.52 12.43
C GLU A 152 27.08 -5.56 12.86
N LYS A 153 27.82 -4.51 12.50
CA LYS A 153 29.21 -4.38 12.96
C LYS A 153 29.13 -4.37 14.48
N PRO A 154 29.76 -5.34 15.19
CA PRO A 154 29.73 -5.34 16.64
C PRO A 154 30.26 -4.00 17.05
N ASP A 155 29.50 -3.25 17.85
CA ASP A 155 29.91 -1.98 18.39
C ASP A 155 31.27 -2.23 19.04
N ILE A 156 32.34 -1.84 18.34
CA ILE A 156 33.67 -1.78 18.90
C ILE A 156 33.48 -0.68 19.91
N ILE A 157 33.24 -1.09 21.17
CA ILE A 157 32.94 -0.24 22.31
C ILE A 157 33.88 0.95 22.19
N SER A 158 33.36 2.04 21.63
CA SER A 158 34.17 3.21 21.37
C SER A 158 34.50 3.68 22.78
N PRO A 159 35.78 3.66 23.20
CA PRO A 159 36.14 3.88 24.58
C PRO A 159 35.48 5.19 24.98
N LYS A 160 34.56 5.09 25.95
CA LYS A 160 33.73 6.19 26.44
C LYS A 160 34.64 7.38 26.65
N ALA A 161 34.58 8.36 25.75
CA ALA A 161 35.45 9.53 25.83
C ALA A 161 35.24 10.15 27.23
N PRO A 162 36.30 10.37 28.02
CA PRO A 162 36.16 10.87 29.37
C PRO A 162 35.47 12.25 29.34
N GLY A 163 34.28 12.32 29.93
CA GLY A 163 33.56 13.50 30.41
C GLY A 163 33.73 14.80 29.62
N PHE A 164 32.96 14.98 28.54
CA PHE A 164 32.66 16.31 28.02
C PHE A 164 31.38 16.83 28.71
N MET A 165 31.52 17.86 29.56
CA MET A 165 30.39 18.50 30.25
C MET A 165 29.41 19.14 29.27
N PRO A 166 28.08 19.02 29.45
CA PRO A 166 27.10 19.66 28.59
C PRO A 166 27.05 21.17 28.86
N GLY A 167 27.72 21.93 27.99
CA GLY A 167 27.47 23.37 27.83
C GLY A 167 26.08 23.60 27.23
N VAL A 168 25.30 24.42 27.93
CA VAL A 168 23.99 24.99 27.56
C VAL A 168 23.90 25.29 26.06
N ARG A 169 23.05 24.57 25.31
CA ARG A 169 22.72 24.91 23.92
C ARG A 169 21.44 25.74 23.89
N ASN A 170 21.61 27.00 23.48
CA ASN A 170 20.53 27.89 23.08
C ASN A 170 19.70 27.26 21.95
N SER A 171 18.38 27.26 22.10
CA SER A 171 17.41 26.90 21.08
C SER A 171 17.45 27.92 19.95
N ILE A 172 17.79 27.48 18.74
CA ILE A 172 17.63 28.27 17.52
C ILE A 172 16.22 27.98 16.99
N PRO A 173 15.33 28.97 16.90
CA PRO A 173 14.00 28.76 16.32
C PRO A 173 14.12 28.52 14.81
N CYS A 174 13.40 27.49 14.33
CA CYS A 174 13.25 27.19 12.91
C CYS A 174 12.59 28.39 12.19
N ARG A 175 13.38 29.10 11.40
CA ARG A 175 12.92 30.16 10.50
C ARG A 175 12.36 29.50 9.24
N MET A 176 11.03 29.44 9.11
CA MET A 176 10.41 28.99 7.85
C MET A 176 10.77 29.96 6.70
N PRO A 177 11.10 29.44 5.50
CA PRO A 177 11.34 30.28 4.34
C PRO A 177 10.02 30.85 3.81
N ARG A 178 9.85 32.17 3.93
CA ARG A 178 8.85 32.95 3.19
C ARG A 178 9.34 33.14 1.76
N HIS A 179 9.03 32.23 0.85
CA HIS A 179 9.03 32.56 -0.58
C HIS A 179 7.98 31.73 -1.32
N LEU A 180 6.92 32.40 -1.76
CA LEU A 180 6.22 32.25 -3.06
C LEU A 180 4.76 32.71 -2.95
N LEU A 181 4.60 34.03 -2.87
CA LEU A 181 3.39 34.73 -3.34
C LEU A 181 3.87 35.76 -4.36
N ALA A 182 3.84 35.39 -5.64
CA ALA A 182 3.91 36.25 -6.82
C ALA A 182 3.62 35.36 -8.02
N GLY A 183 2.65 35.59 -8.91
CA GLY A 183 1.61 36.60 -8.97
C GLY A 183 0.62 36.17 -10.05
N PHE A 184 -0.62 36.64 -9.97
CA PHE A 184 -1.54 36.70 -11.09
C PHE A 184 -2.02 38.16 -11.14
N VAL A 185 -1.58 38.85 -12.19
CA VAL A 185 -2.21 40.06 -12.73
C VAL A 185 -2.93 39.61 -13.99
#